data_AF-A6QBW4-F1
#
_entry.id   AF-A6QBW4-F1
#
_cell.length_a   1.000
_cell.length_b   1.000
_cell.length_c   1.000
_cell.angle_alpha   90.00
_cell.angle_beta   90.00
_cell.angle_gamma   90.00
#
_symmetry.space_group_name_H-M   'P 1'
#
loop_
_entity.id
_entity.type
_entity.pdbx_description
1 polymer ?
#
loop_
_entity_poly.entity_id
_entity_poly.type
_entity_poly.pdbx_seq_one_letter_code
_entity_poly.pdbx_strand_id
1 'polypeptide(L)'
;MKILKIVLLGLLIISVNAQGAKWQKLKPLNAYKGNAYHLKENVAYMEIRWYATKKGKKITETLKLYRKPLESYPEDTILKFRSLKPKYSNNADIGWSGNAFFIDTEGKMFQMDMRKDIMSLLGKIDKPAEVELILYLNNAEGKHYFKKTSKGYRVKTVEKLKGCTSKVGQGMVNRSGKYTDEFRYNLQRKGCKKRKHTKFIHNKKVNYQSYDKIVLDDKGNIYVLGSVIKSKLSDEYNSFYVLEKYTNNGKRVWSKKLKGYPTSLVVKNSLVYVFNDKKLKVTYRLNGKKSSFGKVVAVSQKEKNIYEKKYSPEGLPNKKEATDFYLSDYAKDNKGNIYIVGSEVFYPSGSPDDVPSGECGNVEEVHGALIAKLNSKGKTVWAKVIDRND
;
A
#
# COMPACT_ATOMS: atom_id res chain seq x y z
N MET A 1 52.24 5.27 -11.59
CA MET A 1 51.57 5.25 -10.26
C MET A 1 50.95 6.60 -9.84
N LYS A 2 51.56 7.77 -10.12
CA LYS A 2 50.99 9.10 -9.74
C LYS A 2 49.64 9.41 -10.40
N ILE A 3 49.47 9.12 -11.69
CA ILE A 3 48.21 9.36 -12.43
C ILE A 3 47.03 8.55 -11.83
N LEU A 4 47.27 7.27 -11.48
CA LEU A 4 46.24 6.42 -10.88
C LEU A 4 45.75 6.96 -9.53
N LYS A 5 46.66 7.49 -8.69
CA LYS A 5 46.31 8.11 -7.40
C LYS A 5 45.48 9.38 -7.58
N ILE A 6 45.78 10.20 -8.59
CA ILE A 6 45.02 11.41 -8.91
C ILE A 6 43.60 11.05 -9.37
N VAL A 7 43.46 10.03 -10.23
CA VAL A 7 42.15 9.54 -10.69
C VAL A 7 41.33 8.98 -9.53
N LEU A 8 41.93 8.19 -8.65
CA LEU A 8 41.26 7.63 -7.47
C LEU A 8 40.80 8.72 -6.50
N LEU A 9 41.63 9.73 -6.26
CA LEU A 9 41.28 10.86 -5.40
C LEU A 9 40.12 11.67 -5.98
N GLY A 10 40.12 11.90 -7.30
CA GLY A 10 39.02 12.55 -8.01
C GLY A 10 37.71 11.77 -7.89
N LEU A 11 37.74 10.44 -8.09
CA LEU A 11 36.57 9.57 -7.91
C LEU A 11 36.06 9.56 -6.46
N LEU A 12 36.97 9.60 -5.47
CA LEU A 12 36.63 9.66 -4.05
C LEU A 12 35.92 10.96 -3.70
N ILE A 13 36.44 12.11 -4.16
CA ILE A 13 35.82 13.43 -3.93
C ILE A 13 34.41 13.49 -4.56
N ILE A 14 34.25 12.95 -5.77
CA ILE A 14 32.93 12.86 -6.44
C ILE A 14 31.98 11.96 -5.64
N SER A 15 32.47 10.86 -5.07
CA SER A 15 31.67 9.92 -4.28
C SER A 15 31.20 10.51 -2.94
N VAL A 16 32.05 11.29 -2.27
CA VAL A 16 31.73 11.95 -0.99
C VAL A 16 30.70 13.06 -1.21
N ASN A 17 30.85 13.86 -2.26
CA ASN A 17 29.87 14.90 -2.60
C ASN A 17 28.49 14.33 -2.99
N ALA A 18 28.43 13.12 -3.53
CA ALA A 18 27.16 12.46 -3.85
C ALA A 18 26.33 12.11 -2.60
N GLN A 19 26.97 11.81 -1.46
CA GLN A 19 26.26 11.53 -0.20
C GLN A 19 25.71 12.81 0.46
N GLY A 20 26.33 13.97 0.20
CA GLY A 20 25.91 15.27 0.73
C GLY A 20 24.74 15.94 0.02
N ALA A 21 24.25 15.40 -1.10
CA ALA A 21 23.19 16.07 -1.86
C ALA A 21 21.93 16.30 -0.99
N LYS A 22 21.49 17.56 -0.88
CA LYS A 22 20.33 17.97 -0.11
C LYS A 22 19.06 17.50 -0.82
N TRP A 23 18.02 17.20 -0.04
CA TRP A 23 16.69 16.94 -0.58
C TRP A 23 16.15 18.22 -1.25
N GLN A 24 15.73 18.11 -2.50
CA GLN A 24 15.14 19.20 -3.26
C GLN A 24 13.66 18.91 -3.48
N LYS A 25 12.80 19.93 -3.39
CA LYS A 25 11.36 19.76 -3.64
C LYS A 25 11.13 19.57 -5.14
N LEU A 26 10.39 18.54 -5.55
CA LEU A 26 9.92 18.41 -6.92
C LEU A 26 8.85 19.47 -7.20
N LYS A 27 8.97 20.12 -8.36
CA LYS A 27 7.89 20.98 -8.87
C LYS A 27 6.74 20.08 -9.35
N PRO A 28 5.48 20.54 -9.28
CA PRO A 28 4.38 19.79 -9.87
C PRO A 28 4.58 19.63 -11.39
N LEU A 29 3.96 18.60 -11.97
CA LEU A 29 4.17 18.19 -13.35
C LEU A 29 3.94 19.33 -14.36
N ASN A 30 2.89 20.13 -14.16
CA ASN A 30 2.52 21.27 -15.00
C ASN A 30 3.48 22.47 -14.92
N ALA A 31 4.42 22.49 -13.97
CA ALA A 31 5.41 23.56 -13.84
C ALA A 31 6.66 23.35 -14.70
N TYR A 32 6.81 22.18 -15.33
CA TYR A 32 7.90 21.89 -16.26
C TYR A 32 7.50 22.25 -17.69
N LYS A 33 8.39 22.90 -18.43
CA LYS A 33 8.23 23.12 -19.87
C LYS A 33 8.43 21.81 -20.63
N GLY A 34 7.85 21.67 -21.82
CA GLY A 34 7.95 20.41 -22.58
C GLY A 34 9.37 20.04 -23.02
N ASN A 35 10.28 21.01 -23.14
CA ASN A 35 11.71 20.75 -23.39
C ASN A 35 12.52 20.36 -22.13
N ALA A 36 11.88 20.30 -20.96
CA ALA A 36 12.52 19.85 -19.72
C ALA A 36 12.69 18.33 -19.65
N TYR A 37 12.15 17.58 -20.60
CA TYR A 37 12.19 16.12 -20.66
C TYR A 37 13.16 15.65 -21.74
N HIS A 38 13.95 14.60 -21.48
CA HIS A 38 14.70 13.92 -22.52
C HIS A 38 13.84 12.83 -23.15
N LEU A 39 13.47 13.05 -24.40
CA LEU A 39 12.91 12.00 -25.25
C LEU A 39 14.04 11.27 -25.98
N LYS A 40 13.80 10.03 -26.38
CA LYS A 40 14.70 9.29 -27.26
C LYS A 40 14.93 10.04 -28.58
N GLU A 41 16.04 9.74 -29.23
CA GLU A 41 16.48 10.46 -30.43
C GLU A 41 15.50 10.38 -31.60
N ASN A 42 14.74 9.29 -31.69
CA ASN A 42 13.71 9.09 -32.71
C ASN A 42 12.34 9.67 -32.33
N VAL A 43 12.20 10.33 -31.16
CA VAL A 43 10.94 10.94 -30.72
C VAL A 43 11.12 12.45 -30.65
N ALA A 44 10.40 13.17 -31.50
CA ALA A 44 10.54 14.60 -31.63
C ALA A 44 9.56 15.37 -30.71
N TYR A 45 8.31 14.89 -30.64
CA TYR A 45 7.23 15.51 -29.87
C TYR A 45 6.31 14.44 -29.26
N MET A 46 5.84 14.63 -28.03
CA MET A 46 4.89 13.76 -27.36
C MET A 46 3.88 14.56 -26.52
N GLU A 47 2.63 14.13 -26.53
CA GLU A 47 1.55 14.62 -25.69
C GLU A 47 0.93 13.47 -24.91
N ILE A 48 0.68 13.68 -23.61
CA ILE A 48 -0.20 12.84 -22.81
C ILE A 48 -1.49 13.62 -22.60
N ARG A 49 -2.62 13.08 -23.07
CA ARG A 49 -3.93 13.72 -22.99
C ARG A 49 -4.82 12.93 -22.03
N TRP A 50 -5.43 13.63 -21.07
CA TRP A 50 -6.47 13.06 -20.21
C TRP A 50 -7.84 13.53 -20.65
N TYR A 51 -8.81 12.63 -20.58
CA TYR A 51 -10.16 12.85 -21.08
C TYR A 51 -11.18 12.77 -19.93
N ALA A 52 -12.28 13.50 -20.04
CA ALA A 52 -13.33 13.49 -19.01
C ALA A 52 -13.91 12.09 -18.77
N THR A 53 -14.00 11.27 -19.83
CA THR A 53 -14.40 9.86 -19.76
C THR A 53 -13.64 9.06 -20.82
N LYS A 54 -13.52 7.73 -20.66
CA LYS A 54 -12.87 6.86 -21.67
C LYS A 54 -13.55 6.90 -23.04
N LYS A 55 -14.85 7.24 -23.11
CA LYS A 55 -15.60 7.37 -24.38
C LYS A 55 -15.69 8.82 -24.85
N GLY A 56 -15.27 9.78 -24.02
CA GLY A 56 -15.39 11.20 -24.27
C GLY A 56 -14.29 11.71 -25.19
N LYS A 57 -14.60 12.75 -25.96
CA LYS A 57 -13.62 13.48 -26.77
C LYS A 57 -13.05 14.72 -26.06
N LYS A 58 -13.66 15.12 -24.94
CA LYS A 58 -13.28 16.31 -24.19
C LYS A 58 -11.99 16.04 -23.40
N ILE A 59 -10.91 16.65 -23.87
CA ILE A 59 -9.62 16.69 -23.19
C ILE A 59 -9.76 17.60 -21.96
N THR A 60 -9.36 17.12 -20.79
CA THR A 60 -9.36 17.88 -19.54
C THR A 60 -7.98 18.42 -19.19
N GLU A 61 -6.94 17.68 -19.58
CA GLU A 61 -5.55 18.04 -19.30
C GLU A 61 -4.64 17.55 -20.43
N THR A 62 -3.55 18.27 -20.67
CA THR A 62 -2.52 17.86 -21.63
C THR A 62 -1.14 18.16 -21.09
N LEU A 63 -0.27 17.14 -21.09
CA LEU A 63 1.15 17.28 -20.80
C LEU A 63 1.94 17.17 -22.10
N LYS A 64 2.77 18.18 -22.37
CA LYS A 64 3.61 18.24 -23.56
C LYS A 64 5.05 17.91 -23.21
N LEU A 65 5.70 17.08 -24.01
CA LEU A 65 7.11 16.74 -23.93
C LEU A 65 7.71 16.84 -25.33
N TYR A 66 8.83 17.53 -25.51
CA TYR A 66 9.37 17.69 -26.85
C TYR A 66 10.85 18.03 -26.90
N ARG A 67 11.50 17.56 -27.97
CA ARG A 67 12.77 18.10 -28.48
C ARG A 67 12.51 19.21 -29.49
N LYS A 68 11.47 19.02 -30.32
CA LYS A 68 10.99 19.95 -31.34
C LYS A 68 9.53 20.31 -31.03
N PRO A 69 9.18 21.58 -30.74
CA PRO A 69 7.82 21.97 -30.36
C PRO A 69 6.82 21.69 -31.50
N LEU A 70 5.56 21.41 -31.17
CA LEU A 70 4.53 21.05 -32.15
C LEU A 70 4.34 22.16 -33.21
N GLU A 71 4.48 23.41 -32.79
CA GLU A 71 4.33 24.61 -33.59
C GLU A 71 5.39 24.74 -34.71
N SER A 72 6.41 23.89 -34.71
CA SER A 72 7.44 23.85 -35.77
C SER A 72 7.19 22.78 -36.84
N TYR A 73 6.01 22.14 -36.82
CA TYR A 73 5.52 21.28 -37.89
C TYR A 73 4.57 22.05 -38.81
N PRO A 74 4.39 21.59 -40.07
CA PRO A 74 3.38 22.16 -40.96
C PRO A 74 1.96 22.07 -40.37
N GLU A 75 1.10 23.05 -40.70
CA GLU A 75 -0.23 23.19 -40.06
C GLU A 75 -1.11 21.94 -40.27
N ASP A 76 -1.07 21.32 -41.44
CA ASP A 76 -1.78 20.07 -41.75
C ASP A 76 -1.36 18.93 -40.81
N THR A 77 -0.07 18.84 -40.48
CA THR A 77 0.48 17.87 -39.52
C THR A 77 -0.04 18.15 -38.12
N ILE A 78 -0.08 19.42 -37.71
CA ILE A 78 -0.62 19.83 -36.40
C ILE A 78 -2.10 19.47 -36.30
N LEU A 79 -2.90 19.79 -37.32
CA LEU A 79 -4.34 19.48 -37.38
C LEU A 79 -4.57 17.97 -37.31
N LYS A 80 -3.82 17.19 -38.10
CA LYS A 80 -3.89 15.72 -38.09
C LYS A 80 -3.54 15.17 -36.71
N PHE A 81 -2.47 15.65 -36.07
CA PHE A 81 -2.05 15.20 -34.74
C PHE A 81 -3.09 15.53 -33.64
N ARG A 82 -3.69 16.72 -33.69
CA ARG A 82 -4.76 17.13 -32.77
C ARG A 82 -6.05 16.33 -32.97
N SER A 83 -6.30 15.84 -34.19
CA SER A 83 -7.48 15.02 -34.51
C SER A 83 -7.41 13.57 -34.01
N LEU A 84 -6.23 13.08 -33.60
CA LEU A 84 -6.03 11.72 -33.10
C LEU A 84 -6.91 11.44 -31.87
N LYS A 85 -7.67 10.34 -31.93
CA LYS A 85 -8.60 9.91 -30.87
C LYS A 85 -7.95 8.87 -29.96
N PRO A 86 -8.31 8.82 -28.66
CA PRO A 86 -7.79 7.78 -27.76
C PRO A 86 -8.28 6.38 -28.17
N LYS A 87 -7.40 5.40 -28.09
CA LYS A 87 -7.62 3.98 -28.35
C LYS A 87 -7.17 3.24 -27.09
N TYR A 88 -8.14 2.68 -26.37
CA TYR A 88 -7.89 1.98 -25.12
C TYR A 88 -7.93 0.47 -25.37
N SER A 89 -6.85 -0.20 -25.05
CA SER A 89 -6.79 -1.64 -24.87
C SER A 89 -7.33 -2.03 -23.50
N ASN A 90 -7.53 -3.34 -23.29
CA ASN A 90 -7.89 -3.88 -21.99
C ASN A 90 -6.80 -3.67 -20.92
N ASN A 91 -5.57 -3.36 -21.34
CA ASN A 91 -4.41 -3.16 -20.48
C ASN A 91 -4.02 -1.68 -20.31
N ALA A 92 -4.85 -0.75 -20.78
CA ALA A 92 -4.58 0.68 -20.65
C ALA A 92 -4.37 1.08 -19.19
N ASP A 93 -3.24 1.73 -18.88
CA ASP A 93 -2.85 2.03 -17.50
C ASP A 93 -2.30 3.45 -17.29
N ILE A 94 -2.45 4.35 -18.28
CA ILE A 94 -2.15 5.78 -18.14
C ILE A 94 -3.29 6.49 -17.38
N GLY A 95 -3.37 6.27 -16.08
CA GLY A 95 -4.50 6.77 -15.26
C GLY A 95 -5.86 6.20 -15.71
N TRP A 96 -6.96 6.83 -15.30
CA TRP A 96 -8.30 6.32 -15.62
C TRP A 96 -8.71 6.56 -17.09
N SER A 97 -8.23 7.65 -17.71
CA SER A 97 -8.66 8.06 -19.04
C SER A 97 -7.51 8.58 -19.92
N GLY A 98 -6.25 8.44 -19.51
CA GLY A 98 -5.11 8.99 -20.25
C GLY A 98 -4.76 8.19 -21.52
N ASN A 99 -4.22 8.89 -22.50
CA ASN A 99 -3.64 8.30 -23.70
C ASN A 99 -2.48 9.19 -24.18
N ALA A 100 -1.42 8.58 -24.70
CA ALA A 100 -0.26 9.31 -25.19
C ALA A 100 -0.15 9.21 -26.72
N PHE A 101 0.28 10.31 -27.32
CA PHE A 101 0.45 10.49 -28.75
C PHE A 101 1.83 11.07 -28.99
N PHE A 102 2.53 10.63 -30.03
CA PHE A 102 3.83 11.22 -30.35
C PHE A 102 4.06 11.31 -31.86
N ILE A 103 4.94 12.23 -32.22
CA ILE A 103 5.48 12.41 -33.57
C ILE A 103 6.96 12.01 -33.51
N ASP A 104 7.36 11.10 -34.38
CA ASP A 104 8.76 10.73 -34.55
C ASP A 104 9.54 11.80 -35.34
N THR A 105 10.82 11.56 -35.58
CA THR A 105 11.67 12.47 -36.37
C THR A 105 11.33 12.49 -37.86
N GLU A 106 10.58 11.51 -38.37
CA GLU A 106 10.13 11.41 -39.76
C GLU A 106 8.73 12.02 -39.96
N GLY A 107 8.09 12.52 -38.90
CA GLY A 107 6.74 13.07 -38.95
C GLY A 107 5.63 12.02 -38.85
N LYS A 108 5.96 10.75 -38.61
CA LYS A 108 4.96 9.70 -38.38
C LYS A 108 4.36 9.86 -36.98
N MET A 109 3.06 9.61 -36.90
CA MET A 109 2.29 9.77 -35.68
C MET A 109 1.91 8.43 -35.10
N PHE A 110 2.05 8.31 -33.79
CA PHE A 110 1.79 7.07 -33.07
C PHE A 110 0.95 7.35 -31.83
N GLN A 111 0.40 6.27 -31.30
CA GLN A 111 -0.49 6.28 -30.16
C GLN A 111 -0.15 5.14 -29.21
N MET A 112 -0.28 5.39 -27.90
CA MET A 112 -0.12 4.37 -26.86
C MET A 112 -1.03 4.65 -25.67
N ASP A 113 -1.39 3.58 -24.98
CA ASP A 113 -2.27 3.59 -23.81
C ASP A 113 -1.64 2.94 -22.57
N MET A 114 -0.37 2.52 -22.66
CA MET A 114 0.38 1.92 -21.57
C MET A 114 1.53 2.83 -21.09
N ARG A 115 1.68 2.96 -19.77
CA ARG A 115 2.74 3.72 -19.09
C ARG A 115 4.13 3.23 -19.43
N LYS A 116 4.29 1.91 -19.56
CA LYS A 116 5.59 1.30 -19.91
C LYS A 116 6.08 1.78 -21.28
N ASP A 117 5.17 2.02 -22.21
CA ASP A 117 5.51 2.47 -23.56
C ASP A 117 5.96 3.92 -23.51
N ILE A 118 5.27 4.78 -22.74
CA ILE A 118 5.72 6.16 -22.49
C ILE A 118 7.13 6.16 -21.88
N MET A 119 7.34 5.38 -20.82
CA MET A 119 8.65 5.28 -20.17
C MET A 119 9.73 4.76 -21.13
N SER A 120 9.38 3.91 -22.08
CA SER A 120 10.31 3.41 -23.10
C SER A 120 10.69 4.46 -24.15
N LEU A 121 9.93 5.54 -24.29
CA LEU A 121 10.24 6.66 -25.19
C LEU A 121 11.02 7.79 -24.51
N LEU A 122 11.14 7.74 -23.18
CA LEU A 122 12.05 8.61 -22.46
C LEU A 122 13.50 8.17 -22.70
N GLY A 123 14.39 9.15 -22.73
CA GLY A 123 15.82 8.92 -22.62
C GLY A 123 16.21 8.42 -21.23
N LYS A 124 17.50 8.54 -20.92
CA LYS A 124 18.00 8.23 -19.58
C LYS A 124 17.42 9.22 -18.57
N ILE A 125 16.85 8.70 -17.48
CA ILE A 125 16.25 9.54 -16.43
C ILE A 125 17.35 10.25 -15.65
N ASP A 126 17.50 11.55 -15.89
CA ASP A 126 18.55 12.39 -15.36
C ASP A 126 18.14 13.85 -15.08
N LYS A 127 16.87 14.19 -15.33
CA LYS A 127 16.23 15.46 -15.01
C LYS A 127 15.06 15.28 -14.01
N PRO A 128 14.82 16.27 -13.13
CA PRO A 128 13.71 16.22 -12.18
C PRO A 128 12.32 16.13 -12.84
N ALA A 129 12.14 16.71 -14.03
CA ALA A 129 10.87 16.65 -14.77
C ALA A 129 10.48 15.20 -15.10
N GLU A 130 11.44 14.38 -15.51
CA GLU A 130 11.23 12.97 -15.84
C GLU A 130 10.90 12.14 -14.60
N VAL A 131 11.55 12.45 -13.47
CA VAL A 131 11.24 11.83 -12.17
C VAL A 131 9.80 12.12 -11.78
N GLU A 132 9.36 13.38 -11.85
CA GLU A 132 7.98 13.75 -11.54
C GLU A 132 6.98 13.06 -12.48
N LEU A 133 7.28 12.95 -13.78
CA LEU A 133 6.44 12.21 -14.72
C LEU A 133 6.32 10.73 -14.35
N ILE A 134 7.44 10.08 -14.01
CA ILE A 134 7.41 8.67 -13.61
C ILE A 134 6.59 8.48 -12.35
N LEU A 135 6.74 9.35 -11.36
CA LEU A 135 5.96 9.32 -10.13
C LEU A 135 4.46 9.52 -10.41
N TYR A 136 4.12 10.50 -11.24
CA TYR A 136 2.75 10.75 -11.67
C TYR A 136 2.13 9.53 -12.35
N LEU A 137 2.82 8.96 -13.34
CA LEU A 137 2.34 7.76 -14.04
C LEU A 137 2.14 6.58 -13.07
N ASN A 138 2.92 6.48 -12.00
CA ASN A 138 2.77 5.43 -10.99
C ASN A 138 1.73 5.75 -9.88
N ASN A 139 0.87 6.75 -10.07
CA ASN A 139 -0.10 7.24 -9.07
C ASN A 139 0.55 7.61 -7.73
N ALA A 140 1.81 8.01 -7.80
CA ALA A 140 2.59 8.45 -6.66
C ALA A 140 2.88 9.93 -6.85
N GLU A 141 1.88 10.77 -7.17
CA GLU A 141 2.06 12.21 -7.37
C GLU A 141 2.03 13.02 -6.06
N GLY A 142 2.55 14.26 -6.10
CA GLY A 142 2.36 15.25 -5.03
C GLY A 142 3.51 15.43 -4.00
N LYS A 143 3.78 16.68 -3.63
CA LYS A 143 4.68 17.14 -2.52
C LYS A 143 5.99 16.34 -2.33
N HIS A 144 6.55 15.82 -3.40
CA HIS A 144 7.75 15.01 -3.34
C HIS A 144 9.00 15.82 -3.11
N TYR A 145 9.97 15.16 -2.51
CA TYR A 145 11.35 15.59 -2.53
C TYR A 145 12.18 14.54 -3.25
N PHE A 146 13.23 14.98 -3.93
CA PHE A 146 14.17 14.10 -4.61
C PHE A 146 15.60 14.37 -4.18
N LYS A 147 16.44 13.36 -4.37
CA LYS A 147 17.89 13.41 -4.24
C LYS A 147 18.52 12.57 -5.34
N LYS A 148 19.36 13.17 -6.18
CA LYS A 148 20.07 12.48 -7.26
C LYS A 148 21.12 11.51 -6.66
N THR A 149 21.27 10.35 -7.29
CA THR A 149 22.21 9.29 -6.92
C THR A 149 22.87 8.73 -8.18
N SER A 150 23.92 7.91 -8.02
CA SER A 150 24.54 7.22 -9.15
C SER A 150 23.58 6.26 -9.90
N LYS A 151 22.59 5.70 -9.19
CA LYS A 151 21.61 4.74 -9.72
C LYS A 151 20.33 5.37 -10.26
N GLY A 152 20.14 6.69 -10.10
CA GLY A 152 18.91 7.41 -10.45
C GLY A 152 18.56 8.41 -9.35
N TYR A 153 17.33 8.37 -8.85
CA TYR A 153 16.79 9.31 -7.88
C TYR A 153 16.21 8.58 -6.69
N ARG A 154 16.58 9.00 -5.48
CA ARG A 154 15.78 8.71 -4.30
C ARG A 154 14.68 9.75 -4.20
N VAL A 155 13.47 9.31 -3.93
CA VAL A 155 12.31 10.16 -3.73
C VAL A 155 11.77 9.96 -2.33
N LYS A 156 11.12 10.97 -1.77
CA LYS A 156 10.37 10.84 -0.53
C LYS A 156 9.11 11.69 -0.58
N THR A 157 8.04 11.17 0.00
CA THR A 157 6.82 11.90 0.30
C THR A 157 6.87 12.36 1.75
N VAL A 158 6.30 13.53 2.03
CA VAL A 158 6.09 13.99 3.40
C VAL A 158 4.64 14.43 3.52
N GLU A 159 3.83 13.57 4.11
CA GLU A 159 2.42 13.83 4.41
C GLU A 159 2.32 14.33 5.85
N LYS A 160 1.85 15.56 6.03
CA LYS A 160 1.58 16.09 7.38
C LYS A 160 0.29 15.45 7.89
N LEU A 161 0.39 14.73 9.01
CA LEU A 161 -0.78 14.23 9.74
C LEU A 161 -1.27 15.30 10.71
N LYS A 162 -2.39 15.05 11.41
CA LYS A 162 -2.87 15.94 12.48
C LYS A 162 -1.78 16.15 13.54
N GLY A 163 -1.70 17.38 14.06
CA GLY A 163 -0.70 17.78 15.05
C GLY A 163 0.69 17.94 14.45
N CYS A 164 1.68 17.31 15.09
CA CYS A 164 3.10 17.52 14.83
C CYS A 164 3.80 16.28 14.24
N THR A 165 3.00 15.33 13.76
CA THR A 165 3.45 14.09 13.12
C THR A 165 3.42 14.22 11.59
N SER A 166 4.44 13.68 10.92
CA SER A 166 4.44 13.53 9.47
C SER A 166 4.73 12.08 9.09
N LYS A 167 3.97 11.54 8.13
CA LYS A 167 4.23 10.25 7.50
C LYS A 167 5.21 10.47 6.35
N VAL A 168 6.38 9.83 6.44
CA VAL A 168 7.41 9.92 5.39
C VAL A 168 7.51 8.59 4.66
N GLY A 169 7.14 8.56 3.39
CA GLY A 169 7.40 7.44 2.48
C GLY A 169 8.69 7.66 1.69
N GLN A 170 9.37 6.60 1.27
CA GLN A 170 10.59 6.67 0.46
C GLN A 170 10.48 5.74 -0.74
N GLY A 171 11.12 6.11 -1.84
CA GLY A 171 11.19 5.26 -3.02
C GLY A 171 12.42 5.57 -3.86
N MET A 172 12.55 4.84 -4.95
CA MET A 172 13.63 5.02 -5.91
C MET A 172 13.07 5.02 -7.34
N VAL A 173 13.50 5.99 -8.13
CA VAL A 173 13.33 6.00 -9.59
C VAL A 173 14.70 5.77 -10.20
N ASN A 174 14.90 4.62 -10.85
CA ASN A 174 16.19 4.33 -11.47
C ASN A 174 16.36 5.06 -12.82
N ARG A 175 17.56 4.96 -13.41
CA ARG A 175 17.88 5.58 -14.72
C ARG A 175 17.07 5.04 -15.90
N SER A 176 16.40 3.89 -15.77
CA SER A 176 15.53 3.29 -16.80
C SER A 176 14.06 3.62 -16.58
N GLY A 177 13.73 4.48 -15.61
CA GLY A 177 12.37 4.87 -15.28
C GLY A 177 11.59 3.89 -14.41
N LYS A 178 12.21 2.81 -13.93
CA LYS A 178 11.55 1.91 -12.96
C LYS A 178 11.44 2.61 -11.62
N TYR A 179 10.20 2.75 -11.16
CA TYR A 179 9.88 3.17 -9.79
C TYR A 179 9.77 1.95 -8.87
N THR A 180 10.41 2.02 -7.71
CA THR A 180 10.27 1.05 -6.62
C THR A 180 9.95 1.79 -5.34
N ASP A 181 8.80 1.48 -4.76
CA ASP A 181 8.42 1.96 -3.44
C ASP A 181 9.21 1.18 -2.37
N GLU A 182 9.88 1.89 -1.47
CA GLU A 182 10.46 1.30 -0.29
C GLU A 182 9.45 1.50 0.84
N PHE A 183 8.69 0.46 1.19
CA PHE A 183 7.70 0.46 2.29
C PHE A 183 8.37 0.73 3.64
N ARG A 184 8.78 1.97 3.87
CA ARG A 184 9.37 2.48 5.10
C ARG A 184 8.66 3.78 5.42
N TYR A 185 7.52 3.64 6.08
CA TYR A 185 6.83 4.76 6.67
C TYR A 185 7.47 5.09 8.00
N ASN A 186 8.15 6.23 8.07
CA ASN A 186 8.65 6.76 9.33
C ASN A 186 7.73 7.89 9.78
N LEU A 187 7.25 7.81 11.02
CA LEU A 187 6.55 8.91 11.66
C LEU A 187 7.58 9.90 12.21
N GLN A 188 7.73 11.05 11.53
CA GLN A 188 8.59 12.11 12.01
C GLN A 188 7.81 13.06 12.92
N ARG A 189 8.30 13.25 14.14
CA ARG A 189 7.72 14.15 15.15
C ARG A 189 8.69 15.31 15.37
N LYS A 190 8.54 16.40 14.62
CA LYS A 190 9.44 17.56 14.72
C LYS A 190 8.74 18.72 15.43
N GLY A 191 9.26 19.11 16.60
CA GLY A 191 8.73 20.24 17.39
C GLY A 191 7.68 19.84 18.42
N CYS A 192 7.45 18.56 18.66
CA CYS A 192 6.41 18.11 19.58
C CYS A 192 6.96 18.12 21.01
N LYS A 193 6.26 18.78 21.95
CA LYS A 193 6.51 18.55 23.37
C LYS A 193 6.10 17.10 23.70
N LYS A 194 7.03 16.30 24.20
CA LYS A 194 6.77 14.92 24.61
C LYS A 194 5.83 14.94 25.83
N ARG A 195 4.64 14.34 25.73
CA ARG A 195 3.71 14.24 26.85
C ARG A 195 4.33 13.45 28.00
N LYS A 196 4.19 13.92 29.24
CA LYS A 196 4.64 13.17 30.44
C LYS A 196 4.00 11.77 30.49
N HIS A 197 2.74 11.63 30.07
CA HIS A 197 1.97 10.38 30.06
C HIS A 197 2.28 9.45 28.86
N THR A 198 2.92 9.93 27.77
CA THR A 198 3.41 9.03 26.70
C THR A 198 4.65 8.22 27.09
N LYS A 199 5.26 8.48 28.26
CA LYS A 199 6.28 7.58 28.85
C LYS A 199 5.74 6.15 29.06
N PHE A 200 4.42 5.99 29.25
CA PHE A 200 3.81 4.70 29.57
C PHE A 200 3.90 3.66 28.44
N ILE A 201 3.93 4.07 27.16
CA ILE A 201 3.94 3.13 26.02
C ILE A 201 5.36 2.76 25.59
N HIS A 202 6.34 3.67 25.71
CA HIS A 202 7.72 3.40 25.24
C HIS A 202 8.37 2.19 25.91
N ASN A 203 7.95 1.82 27.13
CA ASN A 203 8.56 0.74 27.89
C ASN A 203 7.75 -0.58 27.88
N LYS A 204 6.54 -0.60 27.31
CA LYS A 204 5.71 -1.80 27.29
C LYS A 204 5.74 -2.41 25.89
N LYS A 205 6.16 -3.68 25.79
CA LYS A 205 6.01 -4.46 24.56
C LYS A 205 4.53 -4.56 24.24
N VAL A 206 4.10 -3.92 23.15
CA VAL A 206 2.72 -4.03 22.66
C VAL A 206 2.69 -5.07 21.54
N ASN A 207 1.84 -6.07 21.70
CA ASN A 207 1.54 -7.06 20.68
C ASN A 207 0.12 -6.78 20.16
N TYR A 208 0.02 -6.34 18.92
CA TYR A 208 -1.25 -6.15 18.24
C TYR A 208 -1.64 -7.47 17.57
N GLN A 209 -2.93 -7.78 17.56
CA GLN A 209 -3.47 -8.91 16.82
C GLN A 209 -4.80 -8.51 16.19
N SER A 210 -4.95 -8.78 14.90
CA SER A 210 -6.21 -8.59 14.17
C SER A 210 -6.61 -9.93 13.53
N TYR A 211 -7.91 -10.19 13.39
CA TYR A 211 -8.41 -11.30 12.60
C TYR A 211 -9.17 -10.80 11.39
N ASP A 212 -8.89 -11.44 10.24
CA ASP A 212 -9.37 -11.01 8.93
C ASP A 212 -10.30 -12.04 8.29
N LYS A 213 -10.17 -13.33 8.67
CA LYS A 213 -11.01 -14.43 8.15
C LYS A 213 -11.41 -15.41 9.24
N ILE A 214 -12.60 -15.97 9.09
CA ILE A 214 -13.12 -17.04 9.94
C ILE A 214 -13.76 -18.15 9.10
N VAL A 215 -13.51 -19.40 9.48
CA VAL A 215 -14.30 -20.55 9.01
C VAL A 215 -14.58 -21.52 10.16
N LEU A 216 -15.59 -22.35 9.99
CA LEU A 216 -15.99 -23.37 10.95
C LEU A 216 -15.71 -24.76 10.38
N ASP A 217 -15.42 -25.72 11.27
CA ASP A 217 -15.55 -27.14 10.95
C ASP A 217 -16.97 -27.66 11.25
N ASP A 218 -17.25 -28.92 10.89
CA ASP A 218 -18.56 -29.55 11.10
C ASP A 218 -18.95 -29.67 12.59
N LYS A 219 -17.98 -29.54 13.51
CA LYS A 219 -18.21 -29.54 14.96
C LYS A 219 -18.41 -28.12 15.51
N GLY A 220 -18.35 -27.10 14.66
CA GLY A 220 -18.43 -25.69 15.04
C GLY A 220 -17.16 -25.16 15.73
N ASN A 221 -16.02 -25.86 15.61
CA ASN A 221 -14.74 -25.27 16.01
C ASN A 221 -14.38 -24.16 15.04
N ILE A 222 -13.70 -23.16 15.56
CA ILE A 222 -13.44 -21.91 14.88
C ILE A 222 -11.99 -21.90 14.42
N TYR A 223 -11.78 -21.51 13.16
CA TYR A 223 -10.47 -21.30 12.59
C TYR A 223 -10.40 -19.85 12.14
N VAL A 224 -9.41 -19.12 12.64
CA VAL A 224 -9.23 -17.70 12.35
C VAL A 224 -7.87 -17.46 11.71
N LEU A 225 -7.87 -16.61 10.69
CA LEU A 225 -6.67 -16.10 10.05
C LEU A 225 -6.54 -14.62 10.40
N GLY A 226 -5.32 -14.20 10.71
CA GLY A 226 -5.08 -12.82 11.09
C GLY A 226 -3.63 -12.41 11.03
N SER A 227 -3.38 -11.17 11.41
CA SER A 227 -2.05 -10.59 11.51
C SER A 227 -1.69 -10.30 12.96
N VAL A 228 -0.40 -10.40 13.26
CA VAL A 228 0.17 -10.00 14.54
C VAL A 228 1.27 -8.99 14.25
N ILE A 229 1.22 -7.86 14.93
CA ILE A 229 2.28 -6.87 14.89
C ILE A 229 2.92 -6.84 16.27
N LYS A 230 4.22 -7.14 16.33
CA LYS A 230 5.00 -7.04 17.57
C LYS A 230 5.87 -5.80 17.53
N SER A 231 5.69 -4.90 18.48
CA SER A 231 6.60 -3.79 18.72
C SER A 231 7.66 -4.20 19.75
N LYS A 232 8.94 -4.03 19.41
CA LYS A 232 10.04 -4.11 20.39
C LYS A 232 10.31 -2.76 21.05
N LEU A 233 10.14 -1.69 20.28
CA LEU A 233 10.23 -0.27 20.61
C LEU A 233 9.21 0.46 19.72
N SER A 234 8.72 1.63 20.13
CA SER A 234 7.55 2.31 19.52
C SER A 234 7.59 2.47 18.00
N ASP A 235 8.77 2.40 17.38
CA ASP A 235 8.95 2.71 15.95
C ASP A 235 9.38 1.48 15.12
N GLU A 236 9.62 0.32 15.74
CA GLU A 236 9.99 -0.93 15.05
C GLU A 236 8.91 -2.00 15.20
N TYR A 237 8.18 -2.24 14.12
CA TYR A 237 7.11 -3.23 14.05
C TYR A 237 7.53 -4.44 13.23
N ASN A 238 7.52 -5.62 13.85
CA ASN A 238 7.62 -6.88 13.14
C ASN A 238 6.22 -7.47 12.99
N SER A 239 5.74 -7.58 11.75
CA SER A 239 4.45 -8.21 11.46
C SER A 239 4.62 -9.67 10.99
N PHE A 240 3.67 -10.53 11.36
CA PHE A 240 3.55 -11.88 10.82
C PHE A 240 2.12 -12.36 10.90
N TYR A 241 1.78 -13.34 10.05
CA TYR A 241 0.44 -13.91 10.02
C TYR A 241 0.30 -15.10 10.95
N VAL A 242 -0.92 -15.30 11.44
CA VAL A 242 -1.27 -16.40 12.33
C VAL A 242 -2.54 -17.11 11.87
N LEU A 243 -2.51 -18.44 11.99
CA LEU A 243 -3.69 -19.29 11.92
C LEU A 243 -3.91 -19.87 13.31
N GLU A 244 -5.10 -19.66 13.86
CA GLU A 244 -5.44 -20.14 15.20
C GLU A 244 -6.73 -20.95 15.17
N LYS A 245 -6.81 -21.94 16.07
CA LYS A 245 -8.01 -22.75 16.27
C LYS A 245 -8.57 -22.48 17.66
N TYR A 246 -9.89 -22.31 17.73
CA TYR A 246 -10.66 -22.20 18.95
C TYR A 246 -11.76 -23.26 18.98
N THR A 247 -12.19 -23.65 20.18
CA THR A 247 -13.42 -24.44 20.35
C THR A 247 -14.65 -23.56 20.06
N ASN A 248 -15.82 -24.18 19.93
CA ASN A 248 -17.11 -23.49 19.78
C ASN A 248 -17.50 -22.58 20.97
N ASN A 249 -16.79 -22.69 22.10
CA ASN A 249 -16.91 -21.87 23.30
C ASN A 249 -15.78 -20.83 23.41
N GLY A 250 -15.00 -20.64 22.34
CA GLY A 250 -13.93 -19.66 22.27
C GLY A 250 -12.68 -20.02 23.09
N LYS A 251 -12.44 -21.29 23.45
CA LYS A 251 -11.17 -21.70 24.09
C LYS A 251 -10.11 -21.94 23.02
N ARG A 252 -8.95 -21.29 23.11
CA ARG A 252 -7.84 -21.49 22.17
C ARG A 252 -7.32 -22.93 22.27
N VAL A 253 -7.20 -23.60 21.13
CA VAL A 253 -6.68 -24.99 21.03
C VAL A 253 -5.24 -24.99 20.55
N TRP A 254 -4.93 -24.24 19.48
CA TRP A 254 -3.55 -24.09 18.98
C TRP A 254 -3.39 -22.80 18.17
N SER A 255 -2.14 -22.36 17.98
CA SER A 255 -1.75 -21.22 17.15
C SER A 255 -0.55 -21.58 16.26
N LYS A 256 -0.55 -21.11 15.01
CA LYS A 256 0.52 -21.34 14.02
C LYS A 256 0.93 -20.04 13.36
N LYS A 257 2.22 -19.72 13.46
CA LYS A 257 2.85 -18.64 12.69
C LYS A 257 2.97 -19.06 11.23
N LEU A 258 2.54 -18.21 10.32
CA LEU A 258 2.57 -18.42 8.87
C LEU A 258 3.67 -17.59 8.21
N LYS A 259 4.11 -18.03 7.04
CA LYS A 259 5.00 -17.27 6.14
C LYS A 259 4.17 -16.76 4.95
N GLY A 260 4.50 -15.57 4.46
CA GLY A 260 3.79 -14.91 3.35
C GLY A 260 2.51 -14.19 3.80
N TYR A 261 1.69 -13.77 2.83
CA TYR A 261 0.49 -12.96 3.04
C TYR A 261 -0.76 -13.80 2.73
N PRO A 262 -1.24 -14.65 3.65
CA PRO A 262 -2.42 -15.46 3.41
C PRO A 262 -3.66 -14.57 3.27
N THR A 263 -4.49 -14.84 2.27
CA THR A 263 -5.68 -14.03 1.97
C THR A 263 -6.99 -14.77 2.22
N SER A 264 -6.96 -16.10 2.26
CA SER A 264 -8.15 -16.90 2.54
C SER A 264 -7.85 -18.24 3.19
N LEU A 265 -8.90 -18.84 3.75
CA LEU A 265 -8.89 -20.03 4.58
C LEU A 265 -10.13 -20.89 4.23
N VAL A 266 -9.96 -22.21 4.18
CA VAL A 266 -11.05 -23.19 4.01
C VAL A 266 -10.84 -24.36 4.95
N VAL A 267 -11.92 -24.90 5.52
CA VAL A 267 -11.89 -26.19 6.21
C VAL A 267 -12.73 -27.20 5.43
N LYS A 268 -12.15 -28.35 5.10
CA LYS A 268 -12.82 -29.45 4.39
C LYS A 268 -12.11 -30.77 4.68
N ASN A 269 -12.85 -31.87 4.82
CA ASN A 269 -12.31 -33.23 4.99
C ASN A 269 -11.25 -33.34 6.10
N SER A 270 -11.51 -32.74 7.27
CA SER A 270 -10.56 -32.69 8.41
C SER A 270 -9.22 -31.99 8.12
N LEU A 271 -9.18 -31.15 7.09
CA LEU A 271 -8.02 -30.35 6.70
C LEU A 271 -8.39 -28.86 6.66
N VAL A 272 -7.40 -28.04 7.00
CA VAL A 272 -7.43 -26.59 6.94
C VAL A 272 -6.49 -26.15 5.82
N TYR A 273 -7.03 -25.48 4.82
CA TYR A 273 -6.30 -25.00 3.64
C TYR A 273 -6.13 -23.49 3.75
N VAL A 274 -4.89 -23.01 3.60
CA VAL A 274 -4.56 -21.58 3.63
C VAL A 274 -4.05 -21.16 2.26
N PHE A 275 -4.63 -20.09 1.71
CA PHE A 275 -4.32 -19.58 0.38
C PHE A 275 -3.73 -18.17 0.44
N ASN A 276 -3.01 -17.80 -0.61
CA ASN A 276 -2.58 -16.44 -0.92
C ASN A 276 -2.86 -16.24 -2.41
N ASP A 277 -3.70 -15.26 -2.73
CA ASP A 277 -4.16 -14.97 -4.09
C ASP A 277 -4.65 -16.22 -4.84
N LYS A 278 -5.53 -16.99 -4.19
CA LYS A 278 -6.11 -18.26 -4.69
C LYS A 278 -5.10 -19.41 -4.86
N LYS A 279 -3.81 -19.19 -4.60
CA LYS A 279 -2.78 -20.25 -4.59
C LYS A 279 -2.67 -20.87 -3.21
N LEU A 280 -2.80 -22.19 -3.12
CA LEU A 280 -2.62 -22.92 -1.88
C LEU A 280 -1.19 -22.75 -1.36
N LYS A 281 -1.05 -22.34 -0.09
CA LYS A 281 0.25 -22.11 0.56
C LYS A 281 0.60 -23.18 1.58
N VAL A 282 -0.37 -23.63 2.37
CA VAL A 282 -0.14 -24.64 3.39
C VAL A 282 -1.44 -25.33 3.77
N THR A 283 -1.31 -26.59 4.15
CA THR A 283 -2.41 -27.40 4.67
C THR A 283 -2.08 -27.88 6.09
N TYR A 284 -3.06 -27.82 6.99
CA TYR A 284 -2.96 -28.34 8.35
C TYR A 284 -4.07 -29.36 8.61
N ARG A 285 -3.80 -30.37 9.44
CA ARG A 285 -4.84 -31.21 10.03
C ARG A 285 -5.56 -30.43 11.13
N LEU A 286 -6.77 -30.87 11.53
CA LEU A 286 -7.53 -30.19 12.59
C LEU A 286 -6.80 -30.10 13.95
N ASN A 287 -5.78 -30.93 14.18
CA ASN A 287 -4.90 -30.90 15.36
C ASN A 287 -3.68 -29.97 15.20
N GLY A 288 -3.58 -29.22 14.10
CA GLY A 288 -2.51 -28.25 13.85
C GLY A 288 -1.21 -28.85 13.32
N LYS A 289 -1.13 -30.17 13.09
CA LYS A 289 0.02 -30.78 12.39
C LYS A 289 -0.02 -30.37 10.92
N LYS A 290 1.11 -29.90 10.39
CA LYS A 290 1.26 -29.59 8.96
C LYS A 290 1.06 -30.87 8.15
N SER A 291 0.30 -30.79 7.07
CA SER A 291 0.11 -31.90 6.13
C SER A 291 0.96 -31.67 4.88
N SER A 292 1.46 -32.73 4.27
CA SER A 292 1.99 -32.68 2.91
C SER A 292 0.88 -32.27 1.94
N PHE A 293 1.27 -31.63 0.83
CA PHE A 293 0.34 -31.24 -0.23
C PHE A 293 -0.26 -32.49 -0.87
N GLY A 294 -1.50 -32.82 -0.54
CA GLY A 294 -2.31 -33.70 -1.37
C GLY A 294 -2.71 -33.01 -2.67
N LYS A 295 -3.25 -33.78 -3.63
CA LYS A 295 -3.80 -33.26 -4.89
C LYS A 295 -4.74 -32.08 -4.58
N VAL A 296 -4.43 -30.90 -5.12
CA VAL A 296 -5.17 -29.67 -4.82
C VAL A 296 -6.58 -29.83 -5.38
N VAL A 297 -7.57 -29.99 -4.50
CA VAL A 297 -8.97 -29.88 -4.90
C VAL A 297 -9.21 -28.41 -5.18
N ALA A 298 -9.55 -28.07 -6.43
CA ALA A 298 -9.95 -26.71 -6.76
C ALA A 298 -11.16 -26.34 -5.89
N VAL A 299 -10.97 -25.43 -4.94
CA VAL A 299 -12.07 -24.91 -4.12
C VAL A 299 -12.48 -23.59 -4.73
N SER A 300 -13.65 -23.53 -5.37
CA SER A 300 -14.25 -22.26 -5.76
C SER A 300 -14.73 -21.55 -4.50
N GLN A 301 -14.01 -20.53 -4.06
CA GLN A 301 -14.52 -19.62 -3.02
C GLN A 301 -15.39 -18.55 -3.69
N LYS A 302 -16.66 -18.46 -3.28
CA LYS A 302 -17.43 -17.22 -3.47
C LYS A 302 -16.94 -16.25 -2.39
N GLU A 303 -16.17 -15.23 -2.78
CA GLU A 303 -15.79 -14.16 -1.87
C GLU A 303 -17.06 -13.41 -1.44
N LYS A 304 -17.26 -13.31 -0.12
CA LYS A 304 -18.34 -12.52 0.47
C LYS A 304 -17.70 -11.25 1.02
N ASN A 305 -17.77 -10.15 0.28
CA ASN A 305 -17.28 -8.87 0.77
C ASN A 305 -18.29 -8.30 1.76
N ILE A 306 -17.88 -8.19 3.03
CA ILE A 306 -18.64 -7.52 4.07
C ILE A 306 -17.84 -6.26 4.38
N TYR A 307 -18.15 -5.16 3.67
CA TYR A 307 -17.59 -3.88 4.04
C TYR A 307 -18.49 -3.22 5.11
N GLU A 308 -17.85 -2.82 6.22
CA GLU A 308 -18.27 -1.76 7.14
C GLU A 308 -19.63 -1.93 7.85
N LYS A 309 -19.88 -3.11 8.43
CA LYS A 309 -20.94 -3.22 9.45
C LYS A 309 -20.34 -3.08 10.84
N LYS A 310 -20.74 -2.04 11.57
CA LYS A 310 -20.44 -1.87 13.00
C LYS A 310 -21.20 -2.89 13.81
N TYR A 311 -20.53 -3.53 14.76
CA TYR A 311 -21.14 -4.45 15.71
C TYR A 311 -20.67 -4.11 17.11
N SER A 312 -21.61 -3.89 18.02
CA SER A 312 -21.35 -3.57 19.42
C SER A 312 -21.78 -4.75 20.28
N PRO A 313 -20.88 -5.69 20.62
CA PRO A 313 -21.24 -6.86 21.43
C PRO A 313 -21.76 -6.46 22.81
N GLU A 314 -22.85 -7.09 23.23
CA GLU A 314 -23.25 -7.11 24.63
C GLU A 314 -22.30 -8.02 25.43
N GLY A 315 -21.86 -7.59 26.62
CA GLY A 315 -21.07 -8.42 27.53
C GLY A 315 -19.53 -8.39 27.39
N LEU A 316 -18.95 -7.40 26.71
CA LEU A 316 -17.49 -7.22 26.72
C LEU A 316 -16.97 -6.65 28.06
N PRO A 317 -15.74 -7.03 28.47
CA PRO A 317 -15.19 -6.67 29.77
C PRO A 317 -14.94 -5.17 29.97
N ASN A 318 -14.80 -4.37 28.90
CA ASN A 318 -14.50 -2.94 29.04
C ASN A 318 -15.16 -2.03 27.98
N LYS A 319 -16.48 -1.84 28.06
CA LYS A 319 -17.23 -0.93 27.17
C LYS A 319 -16.78 0.54 27.23
N LYS A 320 -16.06 0.97 28.27
CA LYS A 320 -15.64 2.36 28.45
C LYS A 320 -14.37 2.72 27.66
N GLU A 321 -13.54 1.74 27.33
CA GLU A 321 -12.25 1.94 26.65
C GLU A 321 -12.30 1.62 25.16
N ALA A 322 -13.24 0.77 24.75
CA ALA A 322 -13.46 0.41 23.37
C ALA A 322 -14.21 1.52 22.63
N THR A 323 -13.57 2.10 21.62
CA THR A 323 -14.14 3.24 20.88
C THR A 323 -14.80 2.84 19.57
N ASP A 324 -14.29 1.78 18.91
CA ASP A 324 -14.90 1.21 17.71
C ASP A 324 -14.60 -0.30 17.58
N PHE A 325 -15.44 -0.97 16.80
CA PHE A 325 -15.31 -2.40 16.48
C PHE A 325 -15.43 -2.60 14.97
N TYR A 326 -14.35 -3.08 14.37
CA TYR A 326 -14.32 -3.40 12.94
C TYR A 326 -14.57 -4.88 12.73
N LEU A 327 -15.69 -5.23 12.11
CA LEU A 327 -15.94 -6.59 11.64
C LEU A 327 -15.19 -6.86 10.35
N SER A 328 -14.42 -7.95 10.33
CA SER A 328 -13.67 -8.37 9.14
C SER A 328 -14.37 -9.50 8.38
N ASP A 329 -14.98 -10.46 9.10
CA ASP A 329 -15.59 -11.64 8.49
C ASP A 329 -16.60 -12.32 9.44
N TYR A 330 -17.44 -13.20 8.89
CA TYR A 330 -18.33 -14.05 9.68
C TYR A 330 -18.55 -15.44 9.08
N ALA A 331 -18.89 -16.40 9.94
CA ALA A 331 -19.33 -17.73 9.55
C ALA A 331 -20.63 -18.10 10.27
N LYS A 332 -21.45 -18.95 9.64
CA LYS A 332 -22.71 -19.43 10.20
C LYS A 332 -22.62 -20.94 10.40
N ASP A 333 -23.02 -21.44 11.56
CA ASP A 333 -23.13 -22.89 11.79
C ASP A 333 -24.49 -23.45 11.33
N ASN A 334 -24.62 -24.78 11.35
CA ASN A 334 -25.85 -25.47 10.92
C ASN A 334 -27.07 -25.17 11.80
N LYS A 335 -26.87 -24.65 13.02
CA LYS A 335 -27.94 -24.21 13.92
C LYS A 335 -28.32 -22.75 13.71
N GLY A 336 -27.64 -22.08 12.77
CA GLY A 336 -27.83 -20.70 12.43
C GLY A 336 -27.18 -19.69 13.38
N ASN A 337 -26.33 -20.14 14.31
CA ASN A 337 -25.51 -19.23 15.10
C ASN A 337 -24.50 -18.55 14.18
N ILE A 338 -24.18 -17.29 14.47
CA ILE A 338 -23.24 -16.48 13.70
C ILE A 338 -21.97 -16.29 14.52
N TYR A 339 -20.82 -16.55 13.93
CA TYR A 339 -19.52 -16.29 14.51
C TYR A 339 -18.87 -15.17 13.72
N ILE A 340 -18.33 -14.19 14.41
CA ILE A 340 -17.74 -13.00 13.81
C ILE A 340 -16.30 -12.85 14.29
N VAL A 341 -15.47 -12.30 13.41
CA VAL A 341 -14.11 -11.88 13.74
C VAL A 341 -13.87 -10.45 13.31
N GLY A 342 -12.93 -9.81 13.99
CA GLY A 342 -12.65 -8.41 13.75
C GLY A 342 -11.52 -7.89 14.60
N SER A 343 -11.53 -6.57 14.75
CA SER A 343 -10.62 -5.85 15.64
C SER A 343 -11.41 -4.88 16.51
N GLU A 344 -11.04 -4.82 17.78
CA GLU A 344 -11.46 -3.78 18.72
C GLU A 344 -10.39 -2.69 18.75
N VAL A 345 -10.81 -1.43 18.70
CA VAL A 345 -9.89 -0.28 18.72
C VAL A 345 -9.87 0.38 20.08
N PHE A 346 -8.67 0.38 20.66
CA PHE A 346 -8.35 1.07 21.90
C PHE A 346 -7.38 2.21 21.63
N TYR A 347 -7.56 3.30 22.39
CA TYR A 347 -6.59 4.39 22.44
C TYR A 347 -5.93 4.42 23.82
N PRO A 348 -4.81 3.70 24.03
CA PRO A 348 -4.16 3.59 25.34
C PRO A 348 -3.68 4.93 25.91
N SER A 349 -3.65 5.99 25.09
CA SER A 349 -3.25 7.34 25.47
C SER A 349 -4.38 8.39 25.41
N GLY A 350 -5.64 7.95 25.39
CA GLY A 350 -6.82 8.81 25.26
C GLY A 350 -7.27 8.99 23.81
N SER A 351 -8.53 9.37 23.59
CA SER A 351 -9.10 9.47 22.24
C SER A 351 -8.47 10.61 21.43
N PRO A 352 -8.63 10.64 20.08
CA PRO A 352 -8.08 11.70 19.24
C PRO A 352 -8.61 13.09 19.61
N ASP A 353 -9.82 13.13 20.17
CA ASP A 353 -10.50 14.35 20.57
C ASP A 353 -9.99 14.86 21.93
N ASP A 354 -9.31 14.02 22.71
CA ASP A 354 -8.67 14.36 23.99
C ASP A 354 -7.23 14.87 23.84
N VAL A 355 -6.83 15.29 22.63
CA VAL A 355 -5.50 15.85 22.36
C VAL A 355 -5.54 17.38 22.34
N PRO A 356 -5.20 18.08 23.45
CA PRO A 356 -4.99 19.51 23.45
C PRO A 356 -4.13 20.01 22.28
N SER A 357 -4.54 21.16 21.74
CA SER A 357 -3.83 21.84 20.66
C SER A 357 -2.35 22.04 21.01
N GLY A 358 -1.46 21.64 20.09
CA GLY A 358 -0.01 21.78 20.26
C GLY A 358 0.69 20.64 21.00
N GLU A 359 -0.04 19.65 21.51
CA GLU A 359 0.54 18.43 22.05
C GLU A 359 0.54 17.26 21.06
N CYS A 360 1.40 16.28 21.31
CA CYS A 360 1.35 15.00 20.60
C CYS A 360 1.03 13.90 21.61
N GLY A 361 -0.22 13.48 21.62
CA GLY A 361 -0.60 12.15 22.05
C GLY A 361 -0.38 11.18 20.89
N ASN A 362 0.16 10.00 21.19
CA ASN A 362 -0.15 8.87 20.35
C ASN A 362 -1.66 8.68 20.45
N VAL A 363 -2.39 8.92 19.38
CA VAL A 363 -3.56 8.09 19.15
C VAL A 363 -3.08 6.93 18.32
N GLU A 364 -2.25 6.10 18.95
CA GLU A 364 -1.97 4.78 18.41
C GLU A 364 -3.26 4.00 18.61
N GLU A 365 -3.96 3.76 17.50
CA GLU A 365 -5.03 2.77 17.47
C GLU A 365 -4.39 1.42 17.77
N VAL A 366 -4.71 0.89 18.95
CA VAL A 366 -4.36 -0.49 19.30
C VAL A 366 -5.52 -1.36 18.87
N HIS A 367 -5.24 -2.28 17.95
CA HIS A 367 -6.19 -3.30 17.54
C HIS A 367 -6.01 -4.56 18.39
N GLY A 368 -7.04 -4.87 19.20
CA GLY A 368 -7.21 -6.16 19.86
C GLY A 368 -8.05 -7.09 19.01
N ALA A 369 -7.71 -8.38 18.96
CA ALA A 369 -8.44 -9.30 18.06
C ALA A 369 -9.78 -9.68 18.69
N LEU A 370 -10.88 -9.52 17.96
CA LEU A 370 -12.22 -9.88 18.44
C LEU A 370 -12.66 -11.22 17.84
N ILE A 371 -13.20 -12.10 18.69
CA ILE A 371 -14.02 -13.25 18.26
C ILE A 371 -15.30 -13.24 19.08
N ALA A 372 -16.46 -13.34 18.43
CA ALA A 372 -17.73 -13.49 19.14
C ALA A 372 -18.66 -14.50 18.47
N LYS A 373 -19.55 -15.07 19.29
CA LYS A 373 -20.64 -15.94 18.86
C LYS A 373 -21.96 -15.28 19.20
N LEU A 374 -22.83 -15.22 18.20
CA LEU A 374 -24.22 -14.79 18.27
C LEU A 374 -25.13 -16.00 18.04
N ASN A 375 -26.27 -16.04 18.72
CA ASN A 375 -27.29 -17.03 18.42
C ASN A 375 -28.02 -16.69 17.10
N SER A 376 -28.93 -17.56 16.66
CA SER A 376 -29.72 -17.35 15.43
C SER A 376 -30.60 -16.10 15.43
N LYS A 377 -30.85 -15.49 16.61
CA LYS A 377 -31.56 -14.23 16.78
C LYS A 377 -30.63 -13.01 16.83
N GLY A 378 -29.32 -13.21 16.65
CA GLY A 378 -28.32 -12.14 16.70
C GLY A 378 -27.90 -11.71 18.11
N LYS A 379 -28.38 -12.37 19.18
CA LYS A 379 -27.95 -12.05 20.56
C LYS A 379 -26.59 -12.67 20.86
N THR A 380 -25.72 -11.92 21.53
CA THR A 380 -24.40 -12.38 21.92
C THR A 380 -24.51 -13.55 22.91
N VAL A 381 -23.90 -14.69 22.55
CA VAL A 381 -23.74 -15.85 23.44
C VAL A 381 -22.45 -15.72 24.23
N TRP A 382 -21.37 -15.36 23.54
CA TRP A 382 -20.09 -15.01 24.15
C TRP A 382 -19.27 -14.13 23.20
N ALA A 383 -18.38 -13.32 23.76
CA ALA A 383 -17.41 -12.53 23.01
C ALA A 383 -16.07 -12.54 23.76
N LYS A 384 -14.96 -12.50 23.01
CA LYS A 384 -13.61 -12.47 23.55
C LYS A 384 -12.74 -11.50 22.77
N VAL A 385 -12.05 -10.66 23.53
CA VAL A 385 -10.93 -9.85 23.07
C VAL A 385 -9.67 -10.63 23.33
N ILE A 386 -8.80 -10.73 22.35
CA ILE A 386 -7.57 -11.50 22.44
C ILE A 386 -6.41 -10.53 22.47
N ASP A 387 -5.99 -10.21 23.69
CA ASP A 387 -4.74 -9.51 23.96
C ASP A 387 -3.61 -10.53 24.11
N ARG A 388 -2.51 -10.29 23.40
CA ARG A 388 -1.40 -11.25 23.33
C ARG A 388 -0.47 -11.27 24.52
N ASN A 389 -0.85 -10.59 25.60
CA ASN A 389 -0.12 -10.65 26.87
C ASN A 389 -0.56 -11.84 27.74
N ASP A 390 -1.53 -12.65 27.28
CA ASP A 390 -2.05 -13.87 27.91
C ASP A 390 -1.35 -15.17 27.49
#